data_AF-A0A7W1UJV6-F1
#
_entry.id   AF-A0A7W1UJV6-F1
#
_cell.length_a   1.000
_cell.length_b   1.000
_cell.length_c   1.000
_cell.angle_alpha   90.00
_cell.angle_beta   90.00
_cell.angle_gamma   90.00
#
_symmetry.space_group_name_H-M   'P 1'
#
loop_
_entity.id
_entity.type
_entity.pdbx_description
1 polymer ?
#
loop_
_entity_poly.entity_id
_entity_poly.type
_entity_poly.pdbx_seq_one_letter_code
_entity_poly.pdbx_strand_id
1 'polypeptide(L)'
;MTNHSFTKPHVYNLSRMTLKDMIQCGAALRRLGTGSQSMEETASRTVRFLYDSLVGGETGEHACVLVRCFKTHPLGELDARLQQLAGGSLGAEPASPAMQCLTLLGTAGDLPEWNSRRTSAGHQVIPLPSARGVSRIPMIAQLIKQLGLEVSSVLRPDPKVVIDLQQKSFNVFYVPEALESPY
;
A
#
# COMPACT_ATOMS: atom_id res chain seq x y z
N MET A 1 -18.62 28.89 -12.77
CA MET A 1 -18.73 27.94 -11.65
C MET A 1 -19.35 26.66 -12.20
N THR A 2 -18.52 25.73 -12.67
CA THR A 2 -18.98 24.46 -13.27
C THR A 2 -19.10 23.42 -12.18
N ASN A 3 -20.36 23.12 -11.85
CA ASN A 3 -20.77 22.11 -10.89
C ASN A 3 -20.34 20.72 -11.40
N HIS A 4 -19.20 20.21 -10.92
CA HIS A 4 -18.81 18.82 -11.18
C HIS A 4 -19.68 17.95 -10.30
N SER A 5 -20.80 17.50 -10.86
CA SER A 5 -21.62 16.44 -10.27
C SER A 5 -20.72 15.21 -10.11
N PHE A 6 -20.25 14.96 -8.89
CA PHE A 6 -19.59 13.72 -8.54
C PHE A 6 -20.61 12.60 -8.67
N THR A 7 -20.64 11.94 -9.82
CA THR A 7 -21.31 10.65 -9.97
C THR A 7 -20.75 9.73 -8.89
N LYS A 8 -21.64 9.23 -8.02
CA LYS A 8 -21.30 8.28 -6.96
C LYS A 8 -20.46 7.14 -7.59
N PRO A 9 -19.29 6.79 -7.03
CA PRO A 9 -18.46 5.74 -7.59
C PRO A 9 -19.26 4.45 -7.74
N HIS A 10 -19.04 3.72 -8.83
CA HIS A 10 -19.62 2.40 -9.00
C HIS A 10 -19.09 1.50 -7.87
N VAL A 11 -20.01 0.87 -7.15
CA VAL A 11 -19.68 0.04 -6.00
C VAL A 11 -19.58 -1.43 -6.44
N TYR A 12 -18.63 -2.16 -5.87
CA TYR A 12 -18.36 -3.57 -6.16
C TYR A 12 -18.45 -4.36 -4.86
N ASN A 13 -19.35 -5.35 -4.82
CA ASN A 13 -19.44 -6.25 -3.69
C ASN A 13 -18.27 -7.22 -3.71
N LEU A 14 -17.32 -7.08 -2.78
CA LEU A 14 -16.07 -7.82 -2.80
C LEU A 14 -16.28 -9.34 -2.66
N SER A 15 -17.28 -9.78 -1.89
CA SER A 15 -17.57 -11.22 -1.72
C SER A 15 -18.32 -11.83 -2.90
N ARG A 16 -18.82 -11.00 -3.82
CA ARG A 16 -19.61 -11.42 -4.99
C ARG A 16 -19.14 -10.75 -6.30
N MET A 17 -17.88 -10.33 -6.36
CA MET A 17 -17.34 -9.63 -7.54
C MET A 17 -17.40 -10.53 -8.77
N THR A 18 -18.10 -10.06 -9.80
CA THR A 18 -18.16 -10.74 -11.09
C THR A 18 -16.95 -10.39 -11.94
N LEU A 19 -16.70 -11.16 -13.02
CA LEU A 19 -15.68 -10.80 -14.01
C LEU A 19 -15.93 -9.41 -14.62
N LYS A 20 -17.20 -9.04 -14.82
CA LYS A 20 -17.57 -7.70 -15.30
C LYS A 20 -17.13 -6.62 -14.32
N ASP A 21 -17.37 -6.82 -13.02
CA ASP A 21 -16.94 -5.91 -11.96
C ASP A 21 -15.41 -5.76 -11.94
N MET A 22 -14.67 -6.86 -12.08
CA MET A 22 -13.20 -6.84 -12.16
C MET A 22 -12.70 -6.01 -13.35
N ILE A 23 -13.31 -6.19 -14.53
CA ILE A 23 -12.96 -5.42 -15.74
C ILE A 23 -13.25 -3.93 -15.54
N GLN A 24 -14.41 -3.60 -14.97
CA GLN A 24 -14.83 -2.22 -14.72
C GLN A 24 -13.95 -1.54 -13.66
N CYS A 25 -13.72 -2.21 -12.53
CA CYS A 25 -12.84 -1.76 -11.47
C CYS A 25 -11.41 -1.53 -11.98
N GLY A 26 -10.84 -2.50 -12.70
CA GLY A 26 -9.52 -2.36 -13.32
C GLY A 26 -9.43 -1.22 -14.34
N ALA A 27 -10.49 -1.02 -15.14
CA ALA A 27 -10.55 0.11 -16.07
C ALA A 27 -10.64 1.46 -15.34
N ALA A 28 -11.35 1.54 -14.22
CA ALA A 28 -11.40 2.73 -13.38
C ALA A 28 -10.02 3.03 -12.77
N LEU A 29 -9.36 2.03 -12.17
CA LEU A 29 -8.02 2.16 -11.60
C LEU A 29 -7.00 2.71 -12.61
N ARG A 30 -6.99 2.18 -13.85
CA ARG A 30 -6.09 2.68 -14.91
C ARG A 30 -6.31 4.15 -15.26
N ARG A 31 -7.51 4.68 -15.08
CA ARG A 31 -7.83 6.09 -15.37
C ARG A 31 -7.45 7.04 -14.24
N LEU A 32 -7.27 6.56 -13.00
CA LEU A 32 -7.01 7.43 -11.84
C LEU A 32 -5.70 8.23 -11.93
N GLY A 33 -4.72 7.70 -12.66
CA GLY A 33 -3.46 8.40 -12.94
C GLY A 33 -3.58 9.55 -13.95
N THR A 34 -4.69 9.64 -14.69
CA THR A 34 -4.88 10.67 -15.72
C THR A 34 -4.86 12.07 -15.10
N GLY A 35 -4.00 12.95 -15.62
CA GLY A 35 -3.85 14.33 -15.14
C GLY A 35 -3.23 14.47 -13.74
N SER A 36 -2.76 13.37 -13.14
CA SER A 36 -2.05 13.40 -11.85
C SER A 36 -0.71 14.11 -12.00
N GLN A 37 -0.36 14.97 -11.04
CA GLN A 37 0.91 15.71 -11.03
C GLN A 37 2.02 14.97 -10.27
N SER A 38 1.66 13.90 -9.55
CA SER A 38 2.62 13.11 -8.78
C SER A 38 2.16 11.67 -8.58
N MET A 39 3.11 10.81 -8.18
CA MET A 39 2.82 9.44 -7.74
C MET A 39 1.99 9.42 -6.44
N GLU A 40 2.22 10.38 -5.53
CA GLU A 40 1.46 10.53 -4.27
C GLU A 40 -0.01 10.83 -4.54
N GLU A 41 -0.29 11.72 -5.50
CA GLU A 41 -1.65 12.04 -5.90
C GLU A 41 -2.36 10.83 -6.52
N THR A 42 -1.69 10.08 -7.42
CA THR A 42 -2.28 8.86 -7.99
C THR A 42 -2.53 7.82 -6.91
N ALA A 43 -1.57 7.57 -6.01
CA ALA A 43 -1.74 6.64 -4.90
C ALA A 43 -2.92 7.03 -4.00
N SER A 44 -3.06 8.32 -3.69
CA SER A 44 -4.16 8.84 -2.87
C SER A 44 -5.52 8.64 -3.55
N ARG A 45 -5.62 8.90 -4.85
CA ARG A 45 -6.84 8.63 -5.64
C ARG A 45 -7.16 7.13 -5.69
N THR A 46 -6.15 6.29 -5.87
CA THR A 46 -6.28 4.82 -5.91
C THR A 46 -6.81 4.26 -4.60
N VAL A 47 -6.19 4.58 -3.46
CA VAL A 47 -6.63 4.04 -2.16
C VAL A 47 -8.02 4.54 -1.79
N ARG A 48 -8.35 5.81 -2.10
CA ARG A 48 -9.69 6.35 -1.87
C ARG A 48 -10.73 5.63 -2.72
N PHE A 49 -10.45 5.45 -4.01
CA PHE A 49 -11.34 4.71 -4.90
C PHE A 49 -11.58 3.28 -4.40
N LEU A 50 -10.52 2.56 -4.00
CA LEU A 50 -10.65 1.20 -3.48
C LEU A 50 -11.46 1.16 -2.19
N TYR A 51 -11.22 2.10 -1.27
CA TYR A 51 -11.96 2.19 0.00
C TYR A 51 -13.45 2.49 -0.24
N ASP A 52 -13.77 3.49 -1.07
CA ASP A 52 -15.16 3.92 -1.31
C ASP A 52 -15.94 2.94 -2.21
N SER A 53 -15.25 2.22 -3.11
CA SER A 53 -15.90 1.40 -4.14
C SER A 53 -16.01 -0.07 -3.76
N LEU A 54 -15.20 -0.59 -2.84
CA LEU A 54 -15.30 -1.98 -2.40
C LEU A 54 -16.22 -2.06 -1.17
N VAL A 55 -17.31 -2.81 -1.28
CA VAL A 55 -18.28 -3.00 -0.19
C VAL A 55 -18.45 -4.46 0.19
N GLY A 56 -18.82 -4.71 1.45
CA GLY A 56 -19.05 -6.03 2.01
C GLY A 56 -20.53 -6.40 2.09
N GLY A 57 -20.82 -7.69 1.92
CA GLY A 57 -22.09 -8.30 2.33
C GLY A 57 -23.35 -7.69 1.70
N GLU A 58 -24.47 -7.78 2.41
CA GLU A 58 -25.75 -7.19 2.00
C GLU A 58 -25.97 -5.77 2.54
N THR A 59 -25.17 -5.35 3.53
CA THR A 59 -25.29 -4.04 4.18
C THR A 59 -24.77 -2.90 3.32
N GLY A 60 -23.86 -3.19 2.38
CA GLY A 60 -23.27 -2.17 1.50
C GLY A 60 -22.26 -1.26 2.19
N GLU A 61 -21.80 -1.63 3.39
CA GLU A 61 -20.71 -0.96 4.11
C GLU A 61 -19.35 -1.23 3.43
N HIS A 62 -18.34 -0.40 3.67
CA HIS A 62 -17.01 -0.60 3.09
C HIS A 62 -16.46 -1.98 3.43
N ALA A 63 -15.92 -2.69 2.43
CA ALA A 63 -15.33 -4.02 2.60
C ALA A 63 -14.01 -3.97 3.38
N CYS A 64 -13.38 -2.81 3.45
CA CYS A 64 -12.08 -2.61 4.07
C CYS A 64 -12.19 -1.48 5.08
N VAL A 65 -11.73 -1.71 6.32
CA VAL A 65 -11.58 -0.66 7.33
C VAL A 65 -10.45 0.32 6.98
N LEU A 66 -9.51 -0.12 6.13
CA LEU A 66 -8.30 0.61 5.78
C LEU A 66 -7.67 0.08 4.49
N VAL A 67 -7.27 0.99 3.60
CA VAL A 67 -6.49 0.71 2.38
C VAL A 67 -5.24 1.59 2.40
N ARG A 68 -4.06 0.98 2.18
CA ARG A 68 -2.77 1.68 2.15
C ARG A 68 -1.97 1.33 0.90
N CYS A 69 -1.27 2.32 0.37
CA CYS A 69 -0.34 2.17 -0.75
C CYS A 69 1.06 2.61 -0.30
N PHE A 70 2.03 1.71 -0.42
CA PHE A 70 3.43 1.94 -0.10
C PHE A 70 4.29 1.86 -1.36
N LYS A 71 5.41 2.59 -1.34
CA LYS A 71 6.54 2.35 -2.24
C LYS A 71 7.77 1.95 -1.45
N THR A 72 8.69 1.25 -2.08
CA THR A 72 10.04 1.02 -1.53
C THR A 72 10.93 2.21 -1.91
N HIS A 73 11.64 2.80 -0.95
CA HIS A 73 12.49 3.97 -1.19
C HIS A 73 13.71 3.99 -0.24
N PRO A 74 14.90 4.46 -0.69
CA PRO A 74 16.07 4.57 0.17
C PRO A 74 15.88 5.59 1.30
N LEU A 75 16.36 5.26 2.50
CA LEU A 75 16.28 6.12 3.69
C LEU A 75 16.89 7.52 3.45
N GLY A 76 18.06 7.58 2.80
CA GLY A 76 18.78 8.83 2.55
C GLY A 76 18.08 9.79 1.57
N GLU A 77 17.11 9.29 0.80
CA GLU A 77 16.31 10.08 -0.14
C GLU A 77 14.96 10.53 0.46
N LEU A 78 14.63 10.07 1.66
CA LEU A 78 13.45 10.53 2.38
C LEU A 78 13.66 11.94 2.93
N ASP A 79 12.56 12.67 3.15
CA ASP A 79 12.62 13.93 3.88
C ASP A 79 13.07 13.73 5.34
N ALA A 80 13.58 14.80 5.96
CA ALA A 80 14.17 14.74 7.29
C ALA A 80 13.21 14.21 8.37
N ARG A 81 11.90 14.48 8.24
CA ARG A 81 10.91 13.99 9.20
C ARG A 81 10.76 12.48 9.09
N LEU A 82 10.65 11.95 7.88
CA LEU A 82 10.56 10.52 7.65
C LEU A 82 11.85 9.79 8.04
N GLN A 83 13.03 10.39 7.83
CA GLN A 83 14.30 9.84 8.32
C GLN A 83 14.32 9.72 9.84
N GLN A 84 13.86 10.75 10.56
CA GLN A 84 13.77 10.73 12.02
C GLN A 84 12.80 9.66 12.53
N LEU A 85 11.62 9.54 11.91
CA LEU A 85 10.64 8.51 12.25
C LEU A 85 11.20 7.10 12.04
N ALA A 86 11.88 6.87 10.91
CA ALA A 86 12.55 5.61 10.62
C ALA A 86 13.63 5.27 11.68
N GLY A 87 14.46 6.25 12.05
CA GLY A 87 15.47 6.09 13.10
C GLY A 87 14.88 5.67 14.45
N GLY A 88 13.77 6.29 14.85
CA GLY A 88 13.07 5.95 16.10
C GLY A 88 12.52 4.51 16.14
N SER A 89 12.23 3.92 14.98
CA SER A 89 11.70 2.55 14.88
C SER A 89 12.78 1.46 14.75
N LEU A 90 14.04 1.82 14.46
CA LEU A 90 15.12 0.85 14.21
C LEU A 90 15.71 0.22 15.48
N GLY A 91 15.47 0.81 16.67
CA GLY A 91 16.09 0.34 17.91
C GLY A 91 17.62 0.38 17.82
N ALA A 92 18.27 -0.78 17.94
CA ALA A 92 19.73 -0.93 17.88
C ALA A 92 20.29 -1.27 16.49
N GLU A 93 19.45 -1.46 15.47
CA GLU A 93 19.91 -1.78 14.12
C GLU A 93 20.54 -0.54 13.45
N PRO A 94 21.68 -0.67 12.75
CA PRO A 94 22.38 0.47 12.16
C PRO A 94 21.58 1.04 10.98
N ALA A 95 21.35 2.35 11.00
CA ALA A 95 20.79 3.07 9.86
C ALA A 95 21.85 3.28 8.76
N SER A 96 21.50 2.97 7.51
CA SER A 96 22.31 3.27 6.34
C SER A 96 21.48 4.12 5.37
N PRO A 97 22.04 5.16 4.73
CA PRO A 97 21.32 5.94 3.73
C PRO A 97 20.75 5.10 2.57
N ALA A 98 21.40 3.98 2.23
CA ALA A 98 20.94 3.07 1.18
C ALA A 98 19.89 2.04 1.65
N MET A 99 19.56 2.01 2.95
CA MET A 99 18.57 1.10 3.52
C MET A 99 17.20 1.36 2.90
N GLN A 100 16.51 0.32 2.45
CA GLN A 100 15.17 0.45 1.91
C GLN A 100 14.14 0.62 3.01
N CYS A 101 13.16 1.47 2.75
CA CYS A 101 12.01 1.71 3.61
C CYS A 101 10.72 1.54 2.80
N LEU A 102 9.68 0.96 3.39
CA LEU A 102 8.33 1.10 2.86
C LEU A 102 7.80 2.46 3.26
N THR A 103 7.57 3.34 2.29
CA THR A 103 7.10 4.70 2.48
C THR A 103 5.65 4.82 2.04
N LEU A 104 4.79 5.32 2.93
CA LEU A 104 3.37 5.49 2.66
C LEU A 104 3.15 6.62 1.63
N LEU A 105 2.45 6.30 0.55
CA LEU A 105 2.05 7.24 -0.49
C LEU A 105 0.57 7.62 -0.41
N GLY A 106 -0.29 6.69 0.02
CA GLY A 106 -1.73 6.93 0.14
C GLY A 106 -2.34 6.06 1.23
N THR A 107 -3.34 6.60 1.94
CA THR A 107 -4.11 5.89 2.94
C THR A 107 -5.57 6.39 2.97
N ALA A 108 -6.52 5.48 3.13
CA ALA A 108 -7.94 5.78 3.30
C ALA A 108 -8.56 4.74 4.24
N GLY A 109 -9.36 5.17 5.21
CA GLY A 109 -9.93 4.27 6.21
C GLY A 109 -10.96 4.94 7.11
N ASP A 110 -11.50 4.18 8.05
CA ASP A 110 -12.63 4.61 8.90
C ASP A 110 -12.25 5.73 9.87
N LEU A 111 -11.02 5.71 10.40
CA LEU A 111 -10.56 6.73 11.35
C LEU A 111 -10.01 7.98 10.64
N PRO A 112 -10.31 9.21 11.11
CA PRO A 112 -9.85 10.45 10.48
C PRO A 112 -8.33 10.51 10.24
N GLU A 113 -7.52 10.05 11.19
CA GLU A 113 -6.07 10.05 11.12
C GLU A 113 -5.51 9.11 10.03
N TRP A 114 -6.29 8.12 9.59
CA TRP A 114 -5.93 7.19 8.52
C TRP A 114 -6.19 7.74 7.12
N ASN A 115 -6.78 8.92 6.99
CA ASN A 115 -7.15 9.51 5.71
C ASN A 115 -6.09 10.46 5.14
N SER A 116 -4.94 10.59 5.81
CA SER A 116 -3.78 11.34 5.32
C SER A 116 -2.47 10.69 5.75
N ARG A 117 -1.51 10.60 4.83
CA ARG A 117 -0.19 10.03 5.13
C ARG A 117 0.57 10.85 6.18
N ARG A 118 0.28 12.14 6.30
CA ARG A 118 0.98 13.04 7.25
C ARG A 118 0.56 12.79 8.70
N THR A 119 -0.65 12.27 8.90
CA THR A 119 -1.27 12.00 10.20
C THR A 119 -1.33 10.51 10.53
N SER A 120 -1.06 9.61 9.57
CA SER A 120 -1.09 8.15 9.78
C SER A 120 0.06 7.70 10.68
N ALA A 121 -0.16 7.75 12.00
CA ALA A 121 0.86 7.43 13.00
C ALA A 121 1.34 5.97 12.88
N GLY A 122 2.64 5.76 13.14
CA GLY A 122 3.27 4.43 13.15
C GLY A 122 3.52 3.78 11.79
N HIS A 123 2.95 4.30 10.69
CA HIS A 123 3.01 3.65 9.37
C HIS A 123 3.39 4.59 8.22
N GLN A 124 3.92 5.78 8.51
CA GLN A 124 4.40 6.69 7.46
C GLN A 124 5.64 6.14 6.76
N VAL A 125 6.48 5.43 7.52
CA VAL A 125 7.71 4.80 7.06
C VAL A 125 7.96 3.53 7.88
N ILE A 126 8.32 2.43 7.21
CA ILE A 126 8.69 1.16 7.83
C ILE A 126 10.09 0.79 7.35
N PRO A 127 11.12 0.88 8.22
CA PRO A 127 12.49 0.53 7.85
C PRO A 127 12.65 -0.97 7.58
N LEU A 128 13.42 -1.32 6.55
CA LEU A 128 13.78 -2.71 6.23
C LEU A 128 15.30 -2.89 6.38
N PRO A 129 15.83 -3.01 7.62
CA PRO A 129 17.28 -2.95 7.85
C PRO A 129 18.04 -4.19 7.38
N SER A 130 17.40 -5.36 7.45
CA SER A 130 17.99 -6.65 7.10
C SER A 130 16.89 -7.70 6.95
N ALA A 131 17.23 -8.87 6.41
CA ALA A 131 16.27 -9.98 6.35
C ALA A 131 15.77 -10.39 7.74
N ARG A 132 16.66 -10.34 8.75
CA ARG A 132 16.31 -10.57 10.16
C ARG A 132 15.41 -9.48 10.73
N GLY A 133 15.61 -8.22 10.32
CA GLY A 133 14.71 -7.12 10.68
C GLY A 133 13.31 -7.31 10.09
N VAL A 134 13.24 -7.65 8.80
CA VAL A 134 11.98 -7.92 8.10
C VAL A 134 11.22 -9.09 8.74
N SER A 135 11.90 -10.18 9.13
CA SER A 135 11.24 -11.32 9.78
C SER A 135 10.64 -11.01 11.15
N ARG A 136 10.98 -9.86 11.76
CA ARG A 136 10.38 -9.37 13.00
C ARG A 136 9.13 -8.51 12.77
N ILE A 137 8.76 -8.27 11.51
CA ILE A 137 7.57 -7.53 11.10
C ILE A 137 6.67 -8.52 10.35
N PRO A 138 5.86 -9.34 11.05
CA PRO A 138 5.20 -10.52 10.46
C PRO A 138 4.43 -10.21 9.18
N MET A 139 3.57 -9.18 9.23
CA MET A 139 2.75 -8.76 8.09
C MET A 139 3.57 -8.38 6.85
N ILE A 140 4.74 -7.74 7.02
CA ILE A 140 5.62 -7.38 5.90
C ILE A 140 6.38 -8.59 5.37
N ALA A 141 6.89 -9.46 6.25
CA ALA A 141 7.54 -10.69 5.84
C ALA A 141 6.59 -11.59 5.03
N GLN A 142 5.34 -11.69 5.48
CA GLN A 142 4.31 -12.47 4.83
C GLN A 142 3.88 -11.87 3.50
N LEU A 143 3.68 -10.54 3.42
CA LEU A 143 3.43 -9.82 2.17
C LEU A 143 4.51 -10.12 1.12
N ILE A 144 5.79 -9.99 1.48
CA ILE A 144 6.91 -10.22 0.54
C ILE A 144 6.90 -11.66 0.03
N LYS A 145 6.75 -12.63 0.94
CA LYS A 145 6.71 -14.06 0.61
C LYS A 145 5.54 -14.38 -0.33
N GLN A 146 4.35 -13.87 -0.05
CA GLN A 146 3.16 -14.17 -0.84
C GLN A 146 3.13 -13.47 -2.19
N LEU A 147 3.78 -12.31 -2.31
CA LEU A 147 4.07 -11.67 -3.61
C LEU A 147 5.05 -12.48 -4.47
N GLY A 148 5.61 -13.59 -3.95
CA GLY A 148 6.60 -14.41 -4.67
C GLY A 148 7.94 -13.70 -4.84
N LEU A 149 8.25 -12.79 -3.92
CA LEU A 149 9.48 -12.01 -3.89
C LEU A 149 10.45 -12.59 -2.86
N GLU A 150 11.73 -12.66 -3.23
CA GLU A 150 12.79 -12.91 -2.26
C GLU A 150 13.02 -11.64 -1.43
N VAL A 151 13.17 -11.76 -0.11
CA VAL A 151 13.42 -10.60 0.78
C VAL A 151 14.63 -9.80 0.31
N SER A 152 15.67 -10.46 -0.22
CA SER A 152 16.85 -9.81 -0.80
C SER A 152 16.50 -8.86 -1.95
N SER A 153 15.51 -9.19 -2.78
CA SER A 153 15.07 -8.36 -3.91
C SER A 153 14.39 -7.06 -3.47
N VAL A 154 13.79 -7.05 -2.26
CA VAL A 154 13.20 -5.85 -1.67
C VAL A 154 14.26 -5.01 -0.95
N LEU A 155 15.21 -5.65 -0.28
CA LEU A 155 16.30 -4.98 0.44
C LEU A 155 17.36 -4.39 -0.50
N ARG A 156 17.59 -5.04 -1.65
CA ARG A 156 18.57 -4.69 -2.68
C ARG A 156 17.92 -4.89 -4.05
N PRO A 157 17.09 -3.94 -4.50
CA PRO A 157 16.43 -4.04 -5.79
C PRO A 157 17.48 -3.99 -6.91
N ASP A 158 17.55 -5.05 -7.72
CA ASP A 158 18.30 -5.06 -8.97
C ASP A 158 17.40 -4.52 -10.09
N PRO A 159 17.79 -3.43 -10.80
CA PRO A 159 17.03 -2.90 -11.92
C PRO A 159 16.66 -3.94 -12.99
N LYS A 160 17.47 -4.99 -13.16
CA LYS A 160 17.20 -6.08 -14.11
C LYS A 160 16.05 -6.99 -13.64
N VAL A 161 15.90 -7.17 -12.33
CA VAL A 161 14.79 -7.93 -11.73
C VAL A 161 13.47 -7.20 -11.91
N VAL A 162 13.46 -5.86 -11.94
CA VAL A 162 12.23 -5.07 -12.19
C VAL A 162 11.61 -5.38 -13.57
N ILE A 163 12.44 -5.72 -14.56
CA ILE A 163 11.98 -6.10 -15.91
C ILE A 163 11.29 -7.48 -15.88
N ASP A 164 11.87 -8.45 -15.16
CA ASP A 164 11.26 -9.78 -14.99
C ASP A 164 9.99 -9.73 -14.12
N LEU A 165 9.92 -8.79 -13.18
CA LEU A 165 8.73 -8.56 -12.35
C LEU A 165 7.53 -8.05 -13.15
N GLN A 166 7.73 -7.38 -14.29
CA GLN A 166 6.62 -7.00 -15.19
C GLN A 166 5.90 -8.23 -15.78
N GLN A 167 6.57 -9.39 -15.82
CA GLN A 167 5.99 -10.65 -16.29
C GLN A 167 5.38 -11.50 -15.16
N LYS A 168 5.62 -11.15 -13.89
CA LYS A 168 4.99 -11.83 -12.75
C LYS A 168 3.64 -11.18 -12.45
N SER A 169 2.58 -11.98 -12.44
CA SER A 169 1.30 -11.57 -11.85
C SER A 169 1.53 -11.25 -10.37
N PHE A 170 1.38 -9.99 -9.97
CA PHE A 170 1.47 -9.62 -8.55
C PHE A 170 0.36 -10.36 -7.80
N ASN A 171 0.77 -11.24 -6.88
CA ASN A 171 -0.15 -12.05 -6.11
C ASN A 171 -0.93 -11.19 -5.11
N VAL A 172 -2.21 -11.48 -4.96
CA VAL A 172 -3.01 -11.00 -3.82
C VAL A 172 -2.90 -12.05 -2.71
N PHE A 173 -2.73 -11.60 -1.47
CA PHE A 173 -2.87 -12.48 -0.33
C PHE A 173 -4.02 -12.04 0.56
N TYR A 174 -4.57 -13.00 1.28
CA TYR A 174 -5.70 -12.81 2.17
C TYR A 174 -5.41 -13.52 3.50
N VAL A 175 -5.57 -12.78 4.59
CA VAL A 175 -5.51 -13.31 5.95
C VAL A 175 -6.95 -13.26 6.49
N PRO A 176 -7.64 -14.40 6.62
CA PRO A 176 -9.06 -14.41 7.02
C PRO A 176 -9.30 -13.83 8.42
N GLU A 177 -8.36 -14.07 9.35
CA GLU A 177 -8.38 -13.53 10.70
C GLU A 177 -7.03 -12.88 10.99
N ALA A 178 -7.01 -11.54 11.03
CA ALA A 178 -5.79 -10.77 11.25
C ALA A 178 -5.46 -10.59 12.74
N LEU A 179 -6.48 -10.56 13.60
CA LEU A 179 -6.29 -10.47 15.05
C LEU A 179 -5.64 -11.77 15.54
N GLU A 180 -4.52 -11.65 16.26
CA GLU A 180 -3.73 -12.80 16.75
C GLU A 180 -3.21 -13.75 15.67
N SER A 181 -3.25 -13.34 14.41
CA SER A 181 -2.68 -14.14 13.32
C SER A 181 -1.19 -14.38 13.58
N PRO A 182 -0.70 -15.62 13.45
CA PRO A 182 0.74 -15.90 13.53
C PRO A 182 1.50 -15.41 12.28
N TYR A 183 0.82 -14.72 11.35
CA TYR A 183 1.32 -14.24 10.07
C TYR A 183 1.14 -12.73 9.90
#